data_AF-X1MCM0-F1
#
_entry.id   AF-X1MCM0-F1
#
_cell.length_a   1.000
_cell.length_b   1.000
_cell.length_c   1.000
_cell.angle_alpha   90.00
_cell.angle_beta   90.00
_cell.angle_gamma   90.00
#
_symmetry.space_group_name_H-M   'P 1'
#
loop_
_entity.id
_entity.type
_entity.pdbx_description
1 polymer ?
#
loop_
_entity_poly.entity_id
_entity_poly.type
_entity_poly.pdbx_seq_one_letter_code
_entity_poly.pdbx_strand_id
1 'polypeptide(L)' 'MKLGRRHLRVVEMILDPTTGELQENFNILLNGRRIQQIRGIHTKLKHKDEITISPPAAEDSSVE' A
#
# COMPACT_ATOMS: atom_id res chain seq x y z
N MET A 1 12.13 4.86 10.28
CA MET A 1 11.80 3.51 10.83
C MET A 1 11.03 2.74 9.75
N LYS A 2 11.32 1.44 9.54
CA LYS A 2 10.69 0.61 8.49
C LYS A 2 9.41 -0.07 9.01
N LEU A 3 8.32 -0.04 8.24
CA LEU A 3 7.00 -0.59 8.61
C LEU A 3 7.08 -2.09 8.95
N GLY A 4 7.84 -2.86 8.16
CA GLY A 4 7.99 -4.31 8.36
C GLY A 4 8.69 -4.76 9.64
N ARG A 5 9.31 -3.86 10.41
CA ARG A 5 9.84 -4.21 11.74
C ARG A 5 8.84 -4.00 12.87
N ARG A 6 7.79 -3.20 12.65
CA ARG A 6 6.80 -2.87 13.69
C ARG A 6 5.47 -3.57 13.51
N HIS A 7 5.06 -3.77 12.26
CA HIS A 7 3.78 -4.37 11.93
C HIS A 7 3.97 -5.37 10.79
N LEU A 8 4.49 -6.56 11.12
CA LEU A 8 4.70 -7.65 10.15
C LEU A 8 3.41 -8.06 9.45
N ARG A 9 2.31 -8.18 10.19
CA ARG A 9 0.98 -8.52 9.63
C ARG A 9 0.51 -7.55 8.55
N VAL A 10 0.80 -6.26 8.71
CA VAL A 10 0.42 -5.23 7.73
C VAL A 10 1.23 -5.39 6.44
N VAL A 11 2.50 -5.78 6.55
CA VAL A 11 3.34 -6.07 5.39
C VAL A 11 2.87 -7.33 4.68
N GLU A 12 2.55 -8.40 5.41
CA GLU A 12 2.01 -9.65 4.84
C GLU A 12 0.63 -9.48 4.20
N MET A 13 -0.17 -8.53 4.67
CA MET A 13 -1.45 -8.20 4.03
C MET A 13 -1.27 -7.37 2.76
N ILE A 14 -0.28 -6.47 2.73
CA ILE A 14 -0.12 -5.53 1.63
C ILE A 14 0.77 -6.10 0.50
N LEU A 15 1.73 -6.96 0.84
CA LEU A 15 2.62 -7.62 -0.12
C LEU A 15 2.21 -9.08 -0.26
N ASP A 16 2.16 -9.54 -1.50
CA ASP A 16 2.02 -10.95 -1.79
C ASP A 16 3.35 -11.66 -1.47
N PRO A 17 3.36 -12.64 -0.54
CA PRO A 17 4.57 -13.36 -0.16
C PRO A 17 5.16 -14.20 -1.30
N THR A 18 4.38 -14.54 -2.32
CA THR A 18 4.79 -15.39 -3.45
C THR A 18 5.46 -14.58 -4.55
N THR A 19 4.86 -13.44 -4.92
CA THR A 19 5.36 -12.58 -6.01
C THR A 19 6.29 -11.49 -5.50
N GLY A 20 6.20 -11.14 -4.21
CA GLY A 20 6.88 -10.00 -3.62
C GLY A 20 6.31 -8.65 -4.08
N GLU A 21 5.18 -8.65 -4.81
CA GLU A 21 4.52 -7.45 -5.31
C GLU A 21 3.42 -6.95 -4.37
N LEU A 22 2.90 -5.76 -4.63
CA LEU A 22 1.77 -5.21 -3.87
C LEU A 22 0.49 -5.93 -4.26
N GLN A 23 -0.29 -6.35 -3.27
CA GLN A 23 -1.66 -6.77 -3.50
C GLN A 23 -2.45 -5.63 -4.16
N GLU A 24 -3.10 -5.94 -5.28
CA GLU A 24 -3.94 -4.99 -6.05
C GLU A 24 -5.13 -4.46 -5.26
N ASN A 25 -5.50 -5.18 -4.21
CA ASN A 25 -6.60 -4.82 -3.32
C ASN A 25 -6.28 -3.57 -2.50
N PHE A 26 -5.02 -3.18 -2.29
CA PHE A 26 -4.73 -2.01 -1.46
C PHE A 26 -4.51 -0.74 -2.28
N ASN A 27 -5.16 0.35 -1.86
CA ASN A 27 -4.91 1.67 -2.42
C ASN A 27 -3.70 2.29 -1.72
N ILE A 28 -2.56 2.31 -2.42
CA ILE A 28 -1.32 2.91 -1.91
C ILE A 28 -0.98 4.16 -2.72
N LEU A 29 -1.01 5.29 -2.03
CA LEU A 29 -0.76 6.62 -2.58
C LEU A 29 0.55 7.16 -2.00
N LEU A 30 1.42 7.64 -2.87
CA LEU A 30 2.62 8.40 -2.53
C LEU A 30 2.37 9.87 -2.88
N ASN A 31 2.32 10.75 -1.87
CA ASN A 31 1.98 12.17 -2.04
C ASN A 31 0.70 12.38 -2.88
N GLY A 32 -0.33 11.56 -2.64
CA GLY A 32 -1.60 11.59 -3.38
C GLY A 32 -1.61 10.93 -4.76
N ARG A 33 -0.52 10.29 -5.20
CA ARG A 33 -0.44 9.58 -6.48
C ARG A 33 -0.34 8.07 -6.30
N ARG A 34 -1.07 7.28 -7.10
CA ARG A 34 -1.01 5.81 -7.02
C ARG A 34 0.38 5.30 -7.32
N ILE A 35 0.96 4.55 -6.39
CA ILE A 35 2.34 4.07 -6.50
C ILE A 35 2.50 3.01 -7.61
N GLN A 36 1.44 2.24 -7.89
CA GLN A 36 1.36 1.25 -8.98
C GLN A 36 1.63 1.88 -10.36
N GLN A 37 1.24 3.14 -10.58
CA GLN A 37 1.44 3.85 -11.85
C GLN A 37 2.86 4.42 -12.02
N ILE A 38 3.69 4.35 -10.98
CA ILE A 38 5.05 4.93 -10.99
C ILE A 38 6.08 3.81 -11.10
N ARG A 39 6.37 3.13 -9.98
CA ARG A 39 7.33 2.02 -9.86
C ARG A 39 6.91 0.97 -8.83
N GLY A 40 5.69 1.07 -8.29
CA GLY A 40 5.21 0.23 -7.20
C GLY A 40 6.14 0.28 -5.99
N ILE A 41 6.44 -0.88 -5.42
CA ILE A 41 7.31 -1.03 -4.23
C ILE A 41 8.76 -0.60 -4.45
N HIS A 42 9.19 -0.50 -5.70
CA HIS A 42 10.55 -0.11 -6.06
C HIS A 42 10.72 1.42 -6.05
N THR A 43 9.66 2.17 -5.72
CA THR A 43 9.71 3.63 -5.64
C THR A 43 10.58 4.05 -4.45
N LYS A 44 11.64 4.82 -4.73
CA LYS A 44 12.49 5.38 -3.68
C LYS A 44 11.76 6.53 -2.98
N LEU A 45 11.55 6.37 -1.68
CA LEU A 45 10.98 7.38 -0.81
C LEU A 45 12.02 8.44 -0.45
N LYS A 46 11.60 9.70 -0.45
CA LYS A 46 12.37 10.86 0.01
C LYS A 46 11.87 11.33 1.38
N HIS A 47 12.67 12.15 2.03
CA HIS A 47 12.28 12.77 3.29
C HIS A 47 11.05 13.67 3.06
N LYS A 48 10.06 13.59 3.97
CA LYS A 48 8.73 14.25 3.90
C LYS A 48 7.75 13.67 2.88
N ASP A 49 8.08 12.57 2.22
CA ASP A 49 7.07 11.86 1.43
C ASP A 49 5.99 11.27 2.34
N GLU A 50 4.75 11.48 1.95
CA GLU A 50 3.58 10.92 2.62
C GLU A 50 3.13 9.64 1.90
N ILE A 51 2.95 8.58 2.66
CA ILE A 51 2.38 7.32 2.17
C ILE A 51 1.03 7.12 2.82
N THR A 52 -0.01 7.11 1.99
CA THR A 52 -1.35 6.71 2.42
C THR A 52 -1.59 5.29 1.97
N ILE A 53 -1.94 4.43 2.93
CA ILE A 53 -2.36 3.05 2.69
C ILE A 53 -3.82 2.98 3.12
N SER A 54 -4.70 2.70 2.16
CA SER A 54 -6.11 2.45 2.44
C SER A 54 -6.43 1.01 2.06
N PRO A 55 -7.34 0.34 2.80
CA PRO A 55 -7.87 -0.94 2.34
C PRO A 55 -8.44 -0.79 0.91
N PRO A 56 -8.72 -1.91 0.21
CA PRO A 56 -9.61 -1.83 -0.95
C PRO A 56 -10.78 -0.98 -0.51
N ALA A 57 -11.21 -0.05 -1.37
CA ALA A 57 -12.52 0.53 -1.16
C ALA A 57 -13.43 -0.69 -1.04
N ALA A 58 -13.89 -0.98 0.19
CA ALA A 58 -15.09 -1.74 0.34
C ALA A 58 -16.04 -0.92 -0.51
N GLU A 59 -16.52 -1.51 -1.60
CA GLU A 59 -17.78 -1.05 -2.13
C GLU A 59 -18.69 -1.09 -0.91
N ASP A 60 -18.92 0.10 -0.35
CA ASP A 60 -19.85 0.35 0.72
C ASP A 60 -21.21 0.07 0.09
N SER A 61 -21.52 -1.22 -0.04
CA SER A 61 -22.85 -1.73 -0.24
C SER A 61 -23.52 -1.79 1.14
N SER A 62 -23.45 -0.66 1.85
CA SER A 62 -24.58 -0.18 2.64
C SER A 62 -25.69 0.18 1.63
N VAL A 63 -26.36 -0.84 1.11
CA VAL A 63 -27.71 -0.66 0.57
C VAL A 63 -28.66 -0.59 1.76
N GLU A 64 -29.46 0.47 1.73
CA GLU A 64 -30.48 0.93 2.67
C GLU A 64 -31.36 -0.14 3.32
#